data_AF-A0A101JA95-F1
#
_entry.id   AF-A0A101JA95-F1
#
_cell.length_a   1.000
_cell.length_b   1.000
_cell.length_c   1.000
_cell.angle_alpha   90.00
_cell.angle_beta   90.00
_cell.angle_gamma   90.00
#
_symmetry.space_group_name_H-M   'P 1'
#
loop_
_entity.id
_entity.type
_entity.pdbx_description
1 polymer ?
#
loop_
_entity_poly.entity_id
_entity_poly.type
_entity_poly.pdbx_seq_one_letter_code
_entity_poly.pdbx_strand_id
1 'polypeptide(L)'
;MSSAAPTPVPAGSAGSAVPLIIVDGANVVGSVPDGWWRDRAGAAIRLRDKLAALPAAGLPGIPPPIEVVLVVEGKARDIPQGPPGVRIARATGSGDDEIIDVVRHEHTSGPVPRRIVVITADRGLRDRATALGAEVRGPTAVPR
;
A
#
# COMPACT_ATOMS: atom_id res chain seq x y z
N MET A 1 -24.44 30.70 -30.44
CA MET A 1 -23.60 29.50 -30.32
C MET A 1 -22.31 29.91 -29.63
N SER A 2 -22.23 29.77 -28.31
CA SER A 2 -21.05 30.17 -27.53
C SER A 2 -20.40 28.88 -27.00
N SER A 3 -19.25 28.52 -27.56
CA SER A 3 -18.45 27.39 -27.10
C SER A 3 -17.32 27.94 -26.24
N ALA A 4 -17.37 27.68 -24.94
CA ALA A 4 -16.27 27.96 -24.02
C ALA A 4 -15.19 26.90 -24.23
N ALA A 5 -13.95 27.34 -24.50
CA ALA A 5 -12.80 26.45 -24.51
C ALA A 5 -12.57 25.89 -23.09
N PRO A 6 -12.18 24.60 -22.95
CA PRO A 6 -11.90 24.04 -21.64
C PRO A 6 -10.65 24.70 -21.04
N THR A 7 -10.76 25.09 -19.77
CA THR A 7 -9.66 25.57 -18.94
C THR A 7 -8.57 24.49 -18.88
N PRO A 8 -7.30 24.81 -19.16
CA PRO A 8 -6.22 23.84 -18.98
C PRO A 8 -6.09 23.54 -17.49
N VAL A 9 -6.28 22.26 -17.14
CA VAL A 9 -5.80 21.72 -15.87
C VAL A 9 -4.27 21.89 -15.82
N PRO A 10 -3.69 22.39 -14.72
CA PRO A 10 -2.24 22.52 -14.64
C PRO A 10 -1.61 21.13 -14.77
N ALA A 11 -0.70 20.99 -15.74
CA ALA A 11 0.12 19.81 -15.88
C ALA A 11 0.92 19.62 -14.58
N GLY A 12 0.62 18.56 -13.84
CA GLY A 12 1.47 18.09 -12.75
C GLY A 12 2.90 17.93 -13.27
N SER A 13 3.86 18.41 -12.48
CA SER A 13 5.28 18.47 -12.81
C SER A 13 5.81 17.18 -13.44
N ALA A 14 6.75 17.36 -14.37
CA ALA A 14 7.42 16.30 -15.12
C ALA A 14 7.76 15.03 -14.30
N GLY A 15 7.17 13.91 -14.72
CA GLY A 15 7.91 12.66 -14.94
C GLY A 15 8.22 11.75 -13.76
N SER A 16 7.52 11.80 -12.64
CA SER A 16 7.63 10.73 -11.62
C SER A 16 6.41 9.82 -11.64
N ALA A 17 6.64 8.51 -11.68
CA ALA A 17 5.58 7.53 -11.50
C ALA A 17 4.94 7.68 -10.10
N VAL A 18 3.65 7.36 -10.00
CA VAL A 18 2.86 7.47 -8.76
C VAL A 18 3.48 6.57 -7.68
N PRO A 19 3.80 7.12 -6.49
CA PRO A 19 4.36 6.32 -5.39
C PRO A 19 3.44 5.17 -4.98
N LEU A 20 4.03 4.03 -4.65
CA LEU A 20 3.33 2.84 -4.15
C LEU A 20 3.60 2.64 -2.67
N ILE A 21 2.53 2.46 -1.90
CA ILE A 21 2.59 2.02 -0.51
C ILE A 21 2.14 0.57 -0.44
N ILE A 22 3.03 -0.32 0.00
CA ILE A 22 2.74 -1.74 0.23
C ILE A 22 2.60 -1.94 1.73
N VAL A 23 1.44 -2.40 2.17
CA VAL A 23 1.11 -2.55 3.59
C VAL A 23 1.12 -4.03 3.96
N ASP A 24 1.97 -4.39 4.91
CA ASP A 24 1.95 -5.69 5.56
C ASP A 24 0.73 -5.78 6.49
N GLY A 25 -0.33 -6.43 6.01
CA GLY A 25 -1.59 -6.49 6.73
C GLY A 25 -1.47 -7.21 8.07
N ALA A 26 -0.71 -8.30 8.12
CA ALA A 26 -0.56 -9.09 9.35
C ALA A 26 0.24 -8.31 10.40
N ASN A 27 1.32 -7.64 10.00
CA ASN A 27 2.14 -6.84 10.90
C ASN A 27 1.40 -5.59 11.41
N VAL A 28 0.69 -4.87 10.53
CA VAL A 28 -0.06 -3.67 10.95
C VAL A 28 -1.21 -4.03 11.88
N VAL A 29 -2.01 -5.05 11.56
CA VAL A 29 -3.07 -5.56 12.45
C VAL A 29 -2.47 -6.05 13.77
N GLY A 30 -1.37 -6.80 13.71
CA GLY A 30 -0.66 -7.34 14.88
C GLY A 30 -0.07 -6.27 15.81
N SER A 31 0.13 -5.05 15.31
CA SER A 31 0.65 -3.92 16.09
C SER A 31 -0.38 -3.24 17.01
N VAL A 32 -1.65 -3.66 16.94
CA VAL A 32 -2.76 -3.09 17.71
C VAL A 32 -3.29 -4.12 18.72
N PRO A 33 -3.39 -3.80 20.02
CA PRO A 33 -3.95 -4.71 21.02
C PRO A 33 -5.49 -4.65 21.05
N ASP A 34 -6.15 -4.78 19.90
CA ASP A 34 -7.62 -4.71 19.74
C ASP A 34 -8.33 -6.08 19.78
N GLY A 35 -7.59 -7.16 20.05
CA GLY A 35 -8.12 -8.52 20.05
C GLY A 35 -8.31 -9.13 18.65
N TRP A 36 -7.65 -8.60 17.62
CA TRP A 36 -7.65 -9.10 16.22
C TRP A 36 -7.53 -10.62 16.06
N TRP A 37 -6.89 -11.31 17.00
CA TRP A 37 -6.73 -12.76 16.94
C TRP A 37 -8.07 -13.52 16.92
N ARG A 38 -9.14 -12.92 17.46
CA ARG A 38 -10.50 -13.51 17.46
C ARG A 38 -11.13 -13.49 16.07
N ASP A 39 -10.85 -12.44 15.30
CA ASP A 39 -11.44 -12.19 14.00
C ASP A 39 -10.41 -11.52 13.08
N ARG A 40 -9.56 -12.36 12.49
CA ARG A 40 -8.48 -11.90 11.60
C ARG A 40 -9.00 -11.28 10.32
N ALA A 41 -10.07 -11.85 9.76
CA ALA A 41 -10.66 -11.35 8.53
C ALA A 41 -11.30 -9.98 8.76
N GLY A 42 -12.09 -9.81 9.82
CA GLY A 42 -12.67 -8.52 10.16
C GLY A 42 -11.62 -7.47 10.50
N ALA A 43 -10.53 -7.84 11.18
CA ALA A 43 -9.42 -6.91 11.43
C ALA A 43 -8.77 -6.41 10.13
N ALA A 44 -8.50 -7.31 9.18
CA ALA A 44 -7.95 -6.93 7.88
C ALA A 44 -8.93 -6.08 7.04
N ILE A 45 -10.24 -6.36 7.10
CA ILE A 45 -11.29 -5.54 6.46
C ILE A 45 -11.29 -4.12 7.04
N ARG A 46 -11.24 -3.97 8.38
CA ARG A 46 -11.17 -2.66 9.02
C ARG A 46 -9.91 -1.89 8.62
N LEU A 47 -8.77 -2.57 8.55
CA LEU A 47 -7.53 -1.95 8.06
C LEU A 47 -7.69 -1.47 6.61
N ARG A 48 -8.16 -2.33 5.71
CA ARG A 48 -8.43 -1.99 4.30
C ARG A 48 -9.29 -0.73 4.18
N ASP A 49 -10.39 -0.66 4.93
CA ASP A 49 -11.32 0.47 4.86
C ASP A 49 -10.68 1.78 5.33
N LYS A 50 -9.82 1.74 6.36
CA LYS A 50 -9.05 2.91 6.81
C LYS A 50 -8.01 3.34 5.79
N LEU A 51 -7.38 2.40 5.08
CA LEU A 51 -6.40 2.69 4.03
C LEU A 51 -7.02 3.31 2.77
N ALA A 52 -8.33 3.15 2.53
CA ALA A 52 -9.00 3.61 1.31
C ALA A 52 -8.98 5.15 1.12
N ALA A 53 -8.73 5.92 2.19
CA ALA A 53 -8.56 7.38 2.09
C ALA A 53 -7.15 7.80 1.62
N LEU A 54 -6.15 6.93 1.78
CA LEU A 54 -4.74 7.27 1.53
C LEU A 54 -4.44 7.67 0.08
N PRO A 55 -5.02 7.07 -0.98
CA PRO A 55 -4.76 7.50 -2.35
C PRO A 55 -4.97 8.99 -2.60
N ALA A 56 -5.98 9.58 -1.95
CA ALA A 56 -6.30 11.00 -2.05
C ALA A 56 -5.63 11.86 -0.96
N ALA A 57 -5.28 11.27 0.19
CA ALA A 57 -4.68 12.00 1.32
C ALA A 57 -3.14 12.02 1.32
N GLY A 58 -2.50 11.01 0.71
CA GLY A 58 -1.06 10.76 0.83
C GLY A 58 -0.65 10.22 2.20
N LEU A 59 0.65 10.28 2.48
CA LEU A 59 1.27 10.00 3.78
C LEU A 59 2.14 11.17 4.21
N PRO A 60 2.54 11.27 5.50
CA PRO A 60 3.52 12.27 5.91
C PRO A 60 4.79 12.22 5.05
N GLY A 61 5.12 13.31 4.36
CA GLY A 61 6.26 13.38 3.43
C GLY A 61 6.09 12.62 2.10
N ILE A 62 4.86 12.19 1.77
CA ILE A 62 4.48 11.61 0.46
C ILE A 62 3.13 12.23 0.04
N PRO A 63 3.13 13.30 -0.76
CA PRO A 63 1.88 13.93 -1.18
C PRO A 63 1.06 12.98 -2.09
N PRO A 64 -0.27 13.16 -2.14
CA PRO A 64 -1.12 12.46 -3.11
C PRO A 64 -0.86 12.93 -4.56
N PRO A 65 -1.20 12.12 -5.58
CA PRO A 65 -1.80 10.80 -5.46
C PRO A 65 -0.77 9.73 -5.07
N ILE A 66 -1.23 8.69 -4.36
CA ILE A 66 -0.47 7.47 -4.09
C ILE A 66 -1.31 6.23 -4.43
N GLU A 67 -0.64 5.13 -4.73
CA GLU A 67 -1.27 3.81 -4.82
C GLU A 67 -1.06 3.03 -3.53
N VAL A 68 -2.02 2.19 -3.18
CA VAL A 68 -1.95 1.34 -1.97
C VAL A 68 -2.21 -0.11 -2.33
N VAL A 69 -1.31 -0.97 -1.87
CA VAL A 69 -1.47 -2.42 -1.88
C VAL A 69 -1.52 -2.90 -0.44
N LEU A 70 -2.58 -3.63 -0.08
CA LEU A 70 -2.66 -4.36 1.18
C LEU A 70 -2.33 -5.82 0.91
N VAL A 71 -1.26 -6.33 1.51
CA VAL A 71 -0.91 -7.75 1.45
C VAL A 71 -1.61 -8.49 2.59
N VAL A 72 -2.36 -9.54 2.24
CA VAL A 72 -3.08 -10.39 3.18
C VAL A 72 -2.67 -11.85 3.04
N GLU A 73 -2.67 -12.55 4.15
CA GLU A 73 -2.25 -13.96 4.24
C GLU A 73 -3.17 -14.77 5.17
N GLY A 74 -3.00 -16.10 5.14
CA GLY A 74 -3.64 -17.03 6.07
C GLY A 74 -5.15 -16.85 6.18
N LYS A 75 -5.66 -16.74 7.42
CA LYS A 75 -7.11 -16.61 7.69
C LYS A 75 -7.74 -15.30 7.22
N ALA A 76 -6.94 -14.29 6.87
CA ALA A 76 -7.42 -13.04 6.29
C ALA A 76 -7.25 -13.00 4.77
N ARG A 77 -6.68 -14.04 4.15
CA ARG A 77 -6.32 -14.04 2.73
C ARG A 77 -7.50 -13.78 1.81
N ASP A 78 -8.71 -14.21 2.17
CA ASP A 78 -9.88 -14.19 1.30
C ASP A 78 -10.84 -13.02 1.57
N ILE A 79 -10.38 -11.96 2.27
CA ILE A 79 -11.21 -10.76 2.49
C ILE A 79 -11.62 -10.11 1.15
N PRO A 80 -12.83 -9.54 1.02
CA PRO A 80 -13.28 -8.93 -0.23
C PRO A 80 -12.41 -7.71 -0.61
N GLN A 81 -12.35 -7.37 -1.90
CA GLN A 81 -11.58 -6.21 -2.40
C GLN A 81 -12.03 -4.87 -1.79
N GLY A 82 -13.32 -4.75 -1.44
CA GLY A 82 -13.85 -3.53 -0.84
C GLY A 82 -14.03 -2.37 -1.83
N PRO A 83 -14.18 -1.13 -1.33
CA PRO A 83 -14.31 0.06 -2.17
C PRO A 83 -13.01 0.36 -2.95
N PRO A 84 -13.08 1.13 -4.04
CA PRO A 84 -11.89 1.52 -4.79
C PRO A 84 -10.89 2.29 -3.92
N GLY A 85 -9.61 2.11 -4.20
CA GLY A 85 -8.51 2.83 -3.52
C GLY A 85 -7.45 1.93 -2.89
N VAL A 86 -7.76 0.65 -2.64
CA VAL A 86 -6.78 -0.32 -2.13
C VAL A 86 -6.81 -1.58 -3.00
N ARG A 87 -5.66 -1.95 -3.55
CA ARG A 87 -5.48 -3.26 -4.20
C ARG A 87 -5.13 -4.30 -3.15
N ILE A 88 -5.86 -5.40 -3.08
CA ILE A 88 -5.48 -6.53 -2.22
C ILE A 88 -4.59 -7.50 -2.98
N ALA A 89 -3.40 -7.75 -2.44
CA ALA A 89 -2.50 -8.82 -2.87
C ALA A 89 -2.63 -9.99 -1.88
N ARG A 90 -2.84 -11.20 -2.40
CA ARG A 90 -3.21 -12.38 -1.60
C ARG A 90 -2.06 -13.36 -1.60
N ALA A 91 -1.30 -13.40 -0.51
CA ALA A 91 -0.20 -14.32 -0.35
C ALA A 91 -0.72 -15.76 -0.32
N THR A 92 -0.22 -16.60 -1.23
CA THR A 92 -0.51 -18.04 -1.23
C THR A 92 0.21 -18.76 -0.09
N GLY A 93 1.41 -18.29 0.25
CA GLY A 93 2.24 -18.70 1.38
C GLY A 93 2.41 -17.55 2.39
N SER A 94 3.64 -17.02 2.48
CA SER A 94 4.01 -15.94 3.39
C SER A 94 3.71 -14.56 2.82
N GLY A 95 3.18 -13.66 3.65
CA GLY A 95 3.04 -12.24 3.33
C GLY A 95 4.36 -11.56 2.97
N ASP A 96 5.46 -11.92 3.63
CA ASP A 96 6.79 -11.34 3.37
C ASP A 96 7.25 -11.61 1.93
N ASP A 97 7.07 -12.85 1.46
CA ASP A 97 7.48 -13.24 0.12
C ASP A 97 6.60 -12.55 -0.93
N GLU A 98 5.29 -12.46 -0.69
CA GLU A 98 4.37 -11.72 -1.56
C GLU A 98 4.72 -10.23 -1.63
N ILE A 99 5.06 -9.59 -0.50
CA ILE A 99 5.50 -8.18 -0.48
C ILE A 99 6.74 -8.00 -1.35
N ILE A 100 7.72 -8.88 -1.20
CA ILE A 100 8.96 -8.81 -1.97
C ILE A 100 8.70 -9.03 -3.46
N ASP A 101 7.81 -9.93 -3.83
CA ASP A 101 7.45 -10.17 -5.23
C ASP A 101 6.69 -8.97 -5.83
N VAL A 102 5.81 -8.33 -5.07
CA VAL A 102 5.20 -7.05 -5.47
C VAL A 102 6.27 -5.98 -5.67
N VAL A 103 7.21 -5.80 -4.73
CA VAL A 103 8.30 -4.82 -4.87
C VAL A 103 9.10 -5.06 -6.15
N ARG A 104 9.50 -6.32 -6.40
CA ARG A 104 10.26 -6.68 -7.61
C ARG A 104 9.49 -6.40 -8.88
N HIS A 105 8.24 -6.85 -8.95
CA HIS A 105 7.39 -6.67 -10.11
C HIS A 105 7.29 -5.17 -10.44
N GLU A 106 6.96 -4.35 -9.46
CA GLU A 106 6.71 -2.92 -9.61
C GLU A 106 7.96 -2.12 -9.96
N HIS A 107 9.14 -2.56 -9.54
CA HIS A 107 10.40 -1.99 -10.01
C HIS A 107 10.68 -2.26 -11.49
N THR A 108 10.17 -3.35 -12.05
CA THR A 108 10.45 -3.78 -13.43
C THR A 108 9.35 -3.41 -14.44
N SER A 109 8.16 -3.04 -13.98
CA SER A 109 6.97 -2.88 -14.83
C SER A 109 6.82 -1.51 -15.53
N GLY A 110 7.72 -0.55 -15.30
CA GLY A 110 7.57 0.82 -15.82
C GLY A 110 8.84 1.42 -16.43
N PRO A 111 8.69 2.40 -17.35
CA PRO A 111 9.83 3.10 -17.98
C PRO A 111 10.54 4.07 -17.03
N VAL A 112 9.89 4.46 -15.93
CA VAL A 112 10.44 5.32 -14.88
C VAL A 112 10.29 4.60 -13.54
N PRO A 113 11.36 4.47 -12.74
CA PRO A 113 11.28 3.93 -11.40
C PRO A 113 10.28 4.72 -10.54
N ARG A 114 9.36 4.02 -9.88
CA ARG A 114 8.45 4.63 -8.90
C ARG A 114 9.00 4.50 -7.49
N ARG A 115 8.68 5.48 -6.64
CA ARG A 115 8.97 5.39 -5.21
C ARG A 115 8.10 4.30 -4.59
N ILE A 116 8.71 3.31 -3.93
CA ILE A 116 8.00 2.22 -3.23
C ILE A 116 8.28 2.33 -1.74
N VAL A 117 7.24 2.23 -0.93
CA VAL A 117 7.33 2.25 0.54
C VAL A 117 6.63 1.02 1.11
N VAL A 118 7.36 0.20 1.85
CA VAL A 118 6.81 -0.93 2.60
C VAL A 118 6.49 -0.51 4.03
N ILE A 119 5.28 -0.78 4.48
CA ILE A 119 4.83 -0.55 5.85
C ILE A 119 4.95 -1.86 6.63
N THR A 120 6.00 -1.98 7.45
CA THR A 120 6.22 -3.13 8.32
C THR A 120 7.16 -2.78 9.49
N ALA A 121 6.98 -3.49 10.61
CA ALA A 121 7.93 -3.50 11.73
C ALA A 121 8.90 -4.68 11.67
N ASP A 122 8.71 -5.64 10.75
CA ASP A 122 9.59 -6.80 10.63
C ASP A 122 10.98 -6.40 10.11
N ARG A 123 12.03 -6.83 10.82
CA ARG A 123 13.42 -6.45 10.50
C ARG A 123 13.95 -7.23 9.29
N GLY A 124 13.62 -8.52 9.16
CA GLY A 124 14.07 -9.33 8.04
C GLY A 124 13.43 -8.87 6.73
N LEU A 125 12.13 -8.59 6.75
CA LEU A 125 11.42 -8.01 5.60
C LEU A 125 11.94 -6.61 5.27
N ARG A 126 12.24 -5.78 6.28
CA ARG A 126 12.88 -4.47 6.06
C ARG A 126 14.18 -4.61 5.29
N ASP A 127 15.08 -5.47 5.74
CA ASP A 127 16.39 -5.66 5.11
C ASP A 127 16.24 -6.14 3.66
N ARG A 128 15.32 -7.09 3.42
CA ARG A 128 14.99 -7.59 2.08
C ARG A 128 14.40 -6.51 1.17
N ALA A 129 13.48 -5.70 1.66
CA ALA A 129 12.82 -4.66 0.88
C ALA A 129 13.79 -3.51 0.54
N THR A 130 14.60 -3.07 1.50
CA THR A 130 15.61 -2.04 1.27
C THR A 130 16.71 -2.51 0.32
N ALA A 131 17.09 -3.79 0.34
CA ALA A 131 18.01 -4.36 -0.65
C ALA A 131 17.47 -4.28 -2.09
N LEU A 132 16.15 -4.17 -2.27
CA LEU A 132 15.51 -3.95 -3.58
C LEU A 132 15.28 -2.47 -3.92
N GLY A 133 15.68 -1.54 -3.05
CA GLY A 133 15.51 -0.09 -3.26
C GLY A 133 14.20 0.48 -2.72
N ALA A 134 13.40 -0.29 -1.98
CA ALA A 134 12.20 0.22 -1.31
C ALA A 134 12.55 0.96 0.00
N GLU A 135 11.83 2.03 0.28
CA GLU A 135 11.80 2.65 1.61
C GLU A 135 10.96 1.80 2.56
N VAL A 136 11.26 1.85 3.85
CA VAL A 136 10.49 1.13 4.87
C VAL A 136 10.05 2.09 5.97
N ARG A 137 8.77 2.00 6.35
CA ARG A 137 8.20 2.75 7.47
C ARG A 137 7.47 1.80 8.42
N GLY A 138 7.40 2.18 9.69
CA GLY A 138 6.70 1.37 10.69
C GLY A 138 5.17 1.45 10.55
N PRO A 139 4.42 0.54 11.22
CA PRO A 139 2.95 0.52 11.22
C PRO A 139 2.29 1.84 11.66
N THR A 140 3.02 2.68 12.39
CA THR A 140 2.53 3.99 12.83
C THR A 140 2.39 5.00 11.69
N ALA A 141 2.94 4.71 10.51
CA ALA A 141 2.87 5.59 9.35
C ALA A 141 1.52 5.53 8.62
N VAL A 142 0.68 4.54 8.93
CA VAL A 142 -0.67 4.39 8.36
C VAL A 142 -1.74 4.41 9.44
N PRO A 143 -3.00 4.71 9.09
CA PRO A 143 -4.14 4.49 9.98
C PRO A 143 -4.19 3.03 10.44
N ARG A 144 -4.39 2.83 11.75
CA ARG A 144 -4.51 1.52 12.40
C ARG A 144 -5.95 1.29 12.82
#